data_AF-D4ZL50-F1
#
_entry.id   AF-D4ZL50-F1
#
_cell.length_a   1.000
_cell.length_b   1.000
_cell.length_c   1.000
_cell.angle_alpha   90.00
_cell.angle_beta   90.00
_cell.angle_gamma   90.00
#
_symmetry.space_group_name_H-M   'P 1'
#
loop_
_entity.id
_entity.type
_entity.pdbx_description
1 polymer ?
#
loop_
_entity_poly.entity_id
_entity_poly.type
_entity_poly.pdbx_seq_one_letter_code
_entity_poly.pdbx_strand_id
1 'polypeptide(L)'
;MALLHIIIHNFSPLSKALCLYSNLVFSMDNVKYLKIMDKDKEIGKIPDSGDPIENVKRYTQFLKDENIFVKLSQTKLMFKQARSFAKIAKDIHSKSLFKPPFDHEASAPFVVNSAFACEMYLKALQSVYGEPEGIHNLSQLFKHLPNKLKDKVNKLTKEKSITFQLNNKTLFKDHLKTISNAFIDWRYIYEKDSATVNLSVILLILTVLDTLACNEIKQT
;
A
#
# COMPACT_ATOMS: atom_id res chain seq x y z
N MET A 1 11.01 23.19 2.26
CA MET A 1 11.06 21.81 2.80
C MET A 1 9.97 21.70 3.86
N ALA A 2 8.89 20.94 3.61
CA ALA A 2 7.78 20.83 4.57
C ALA A 2 8.10 19.72 5.59
N LEU A 3 8.62 20.11 6.75
CA LEU A 3 8.72 19.25 7.92
C LEU A 3 7.39 19.33 8.66
N LEU A 4 6.70 18.20 8.79
CA LEU A 4 5.47 18.13 9.57
C LEU A 4 5.85 17.84 11.03
N HIS A 5 5.64 18.81 11.91
CA HIS A 5 5.78 18.67 13.35
C HIS A 5 4.40 18.46 13.95
N ILE A 6 4.20 17.33 14.64
CA ILE A 6 2.90 17.00 15.25
C ILE A 6 3.11 17.04 16.75
N ILE A 7 2.45 18.01 17.38
CA ILE A 7 2.29 18.09 18.83
C ILE A 7 0.96 17.39 19.14
N ILE A 8 1.01 16.32 19.92
CA ILE A 8 -0.16 15.53 20.28
C ILE A 8 -0.73 16.12 21.57
N HIS A 9 -1.80 16.92 21.45
CA HIS A 9 -2.60 17.30 22.60
C HIS A 9 -3.65 16.22 22.86
N ASN A 10 -3.63 15.66 24.07
CA ASN A 10 -4.59 14.66 24.53
C ASN A 10 -6.02 15.22 24.52
N PHE A 11 -6.80 14.90 23.48
CA PHE A 11 -8.24 15.11 23.44
C PHE A 11 -8.94 13.75 23.37
N SER A 12 -9.91 13.52 24.27
CA SER A 12 -10.64 12.26 24.37
C SER A 12 -11.66 12.08 23.23
N PRO A 13 -11.84 10.88 22.65
CA PRO A 13 -12.87 10.64 21.64
C PRO A 13 -14.20 10.22 22.28
N LEU A 14 -15.30 10.90 21.88
CA LEU A 14 -16.67 10.47 22.13
C LEU A 14 -17.07 9.40 21.11
N SER A 15 -17.34 8.20 21.62
CA SER A 15 -17.87 7.03 20.92
C SER A 15 -19.29 7.22 20.37
N LYS A 16 -19.65 6.55 19.25
CA LYS A 16 -20.97 5.93 19.03
C LYS A 16 -20.92 4.84 17.94
N ALA A 17 -21.68 3.77 18.16
CA ALA A 17 -21.67 2.49 17.46
C ALA A 17 -22.84 2.28 16.47
N LEU A 18 -22.67 1.26 15.61
CA LEU A 18 -23.60 0.35 14.91
C LEU A 18 -24.89 0.84 14.23
N CYS A 19 -25.14 0.36 13.00
CA CYS A 19 -26.44 -0.24 12.62
C CYS A 19 -26.33 -1.19 11.40
N LEU A 20 -26.86 -2.41 11.55
CA LEU A 20 -27.10 -3.43 10.52
C LEU A 20 -28.58 -3.38 10.13
N TYR A 21 -28.91 -3.54 8.84
CA TYR A 21 -30.27 -3.93 8.43
C TYR A 21 -30.22 -4.98 7.31
N SER A 22 -30.86 -6.10 7.56
CA SER A 22 -31.21 -7.14 6.60
C SER A 22 -32.74 -7.19 6.46
N ASN A 23 -33.27 -7.09 5.25
CA ASN A 23 -34.66 -7.44 4.96
C ASN A 23 -34.68 -8.71 4.11
N LEU A 24 -35.08 -9.83 4.71
CA LEU A 24 -35.44 -11.07 4.01
C LEU A 24 -36.87 -10.96 3.48
N VAL A 25 -37.05 -11.23 2.19
CA VAL A 25 -38.34 -11.60 1.60
C VAL A 25 -38.14 -12.96 0.93
N PHE A 26 -38.85 -13.97 1.43
CA PHE A 26 -38.89 -15.32 0.86
C PHE A 26 -39.87 -15.34 -0.33
N SER A 27 -39.35 -15.74 -1.50
CA SER A 27 -40.13 -16.17 -2.66
C SER A 27 -39.36 -17.32 -3.30
N MET A 28 -40.02 -18.47 -3.47
CA MET A 28 -39.46 -19.62 -4.18
C MET A 28 -39.45 -19.32 -5.68
N ASP A 29 -38.28 -19.55 -6.28
CA ASP A 29 -37.94 -19.49 -7.71
C ASP A 29 -37.67 -18.14 -8.36
N ASN A 30 -36.99 -17.24 -7.64
CA ASN A 30 -36.13 -16.24 -8.30
C ASN A 30 -34.67 -16.54 -7.97
N VAL A 31 -34.01 -17.39 -8.78
CA VAL A 31 -32.55 -17.55 -8.73
C VAL A 31 -31.95 -16.18 -9.00
N LYS A 32 -31.38 -15.56 -7.96
CA LYS A 32 -30.63 -14.32 -8.09
C LYS A 32 -29.30 -14.65 -8.75
N TYR A 33 -28.78 -13.71 -9.54
CA TYR A 33 -27.50 -13.87 -10.23
C TYR A 33 -26.56 -12.73 -9.86
N LEU A 34 -25.29 -13.05 -9.66
CA LEU A 34 -24.22 -12.08 -9.58
C LEU A 34 -23.63 -11.88 -10.97
N LYS A 35 -23.55 -10.62 -11.41
CA LYS A 35 -22.87 -10.24 -12.64
C LYS A 35 -21.36 -10.30 -12.45
N ILE A 36 -20.67 -10.87 -13.42
CA ILE A 36 -19.22 -10.89 -13.49
C ILE A 36 -18.80 -9.78 -14.46
N MET A 37 -18.04 -8.83 -13.93
CA MET A 37 -17.60 -7.65 -14.66
C MET A 37 -16.09 -7.70 -14.87
N ASP A 38 -15.62 -7.43 -16.09
CA ASP A 38 -14.25 -7.00 -16.34
C ASP A 38 -14.25 -5.52 -16.72
N LYS A 39 -13.67 -4.70 -15.84
CA LYS A 39 -13.83 -3.24 -15.84
C LYS A 39 -15.32 -2.89 -15.79
N ASP A 40 -15.88 -2.48 -16.93
CA ASP A 40 -17.28 -2.05 -17.09
C ASP A 40 -18.07 -2.95 -18.06
N LYS A 41 -17.46 -4.05 -18.53
CA LYS A 41 -18.12 -5.00 -19.43
C LYS A 41 -18.58 -6.22 -18.64
N GLU A 42 -19.87 -6.54 -18.78
CA GLU A 42 -20.40 -7.81 -18.29
C GLU A 42 -19.84 -8.95 -19.14
N ILE A 43 -19.13 -9.88 -18.49
CA ILE A 43 -18.50 -11.04 -19.14
C ILE A 43 -19.21 -12.35 -18.79
N GLY A 44 -20.11 -12.34 -17.81
CA GLY A 44 -20.93 -13.50 -17.45
C GLY A 44 -21.75 -13.29 -16.19
N LYS A 45 -22.39 -14.36 -15.73
CA LYS A 45 -23.21 -14.38 -14.51
C LYS A 45 -23.04 -15.72 -13.80
N ILE A 46 -23.09 -15.70 -12.46
CA ILE A 46 -23.14 -16.90 -11.62
C ILE A 46 -24.39 -16.88 -10.74
N PRO A 47 -24.99 -18.04 -10.42
CA PRO A 47 -26.09 -18.10 -9.46
C PRO A 47 -25.63 -17.64 -8.07
N ASP A 48 -26.36 -16.71 -7.48
CA ASP A 48 -26.15 -16.21 -6.13
C ASP A 48 -26.66 -17.24 -5.11
N SER A 49 -25.75 -17.79 -4.31
CA SER A 49 -26.07 -18.73 -3.24
C SER A 49 -26.51 -18.06 -1.94
N GLY A 50 -26.30 -16.74 -1.80
CA GLY A 50 -26.38 -16.03 -0.52
C GLY A 50 -25.20 -16.28 0.43
N ASP A 51 -24.31 -17.24 0.15
CA ASP A 51 -23.06 -17.48 0.88
C ASP A 51 -21.88 -16.85 0.13
N PRO A 52 -21.17 -15.87 0.74
CA PRO A 52 -19.99 -15.25 0.13
C PRO A 52 -18.89 -16.24 -0.26
N ILE A 53 -18.66 -17.30 0.52
CA ILE A 53 -17.58 -18.27 0.26
C ILE A 53 -17.92 -19.10 -0.98
N GLU A 54 -19.14 -19.61 -1.04
CA GLU A 54 -19.63 -20.37 -2.19
C GLU A 54 -19.70 -19.51 -3.46
N ASN A 55 -20.11 -18.25 -3.34
CA ASN A 55 -20.09 -17.31 -4.46
C ASN A 55 -18.67 -17.05 -5.00
N VAL A 56 -17.65 -16.95 -4.13
CA VAL A 56 -16.24 -16.83 -4.55
C VAL A 56 -15.75 -18.09 -5.26
N LYS A 57 -16.16 -19.29 -4.82
CA LYS A 57 -15.82 -20.55 -5.50
C LYS A 57 -16.42 -20.58 -6.91
N ARG A 58 -17.71 -20.27 -7.04
CA ARG A 58 -18.42 -20.20 -8.33
C ARG A 58 -17.80 -19.16 -9.27
N TYR A 59 -17.49 -17.97 -8.75
CA TYR A 59 -16.78 -16.94 -9.50
C TYR A 59 -15.42 -17.44 -10.01
N THR A 60 -14.64 -18.07 -9.14
CA THR A 60 -13.32 -18.61 -9.51
C THR A 60 -13.44 -19.72 -10.55
N GLN A 61 -14.45 -20.59 -10.43
CA GLN A 61 -14.70 -21.65 -11.40
C GLN A 61 -15.11 -21.07 -12.76
N PHE A 62 -16.02 -20.10 -12.78
CA PHE A 62 -16.38 -19.38 -14.00
C PHE A 62 -15.14 -18.80 -14.71
N LEU A 63 -14.25 -18.12 -13.98
CA LEU A 63 -13.03 -17.57 -14.59
C LEU A 63 -12.14 -18.66 -15.20
N LYS A 64 -12.09 -19.85 -14.59
CA LYS A 64 -11.30 -20.98 -15.11
C LYS A 64 -11.94 -21.57 -16.36
N ASP A 65 -13.26 -21.75 -16.34
CA ASP A 65 -14.03 -22.32 -17.44
C ASP A 65 -13.96 -21.42 -18.69
N GLU A 66 -14.02 -20.10 -18.50
CA GLU A 66 -13.85 -19.10 -19.55
C GLU A 66 -12.37 -18.88 -19.95
N ASN A 67 -11.43 -19.62 -19.35
CA ASN A 67 -9.99 -19.52 -19.61
C ASN A 67 -9.41 -18.09 -19.42
N ILE A 68 -10.04 -17.31 -18.54
CA ILE A 68 -9.63 -15.93 -18.18
C ILE A 68 -9.02 -15.86 -16.77
N PHE A 69 -8.99 -16.98 -16.03
CA PHE A 69 -8.37 -17.05 -14.72
C PHE A 69 -6.86 -16.93 -14.81
N VAL A 70 -6.33 -15.78 -14.40
CA VAL A 70 -4.89 -15.55 -14.29
C VAL A 70 -4.47 -15.69 -12.83
N LYS A 71 -3.82 -16.82 -12.48
CA LYS A 71 -3.18 -16.97 -11.18
C LYS A 71 -1.99 -16.02 -11.10
N LEU A 72 -2.05 -15.05 -10.20
CA LEU A 72 -0.94 -14.14 -9.95
C LEU A 72 0.15 -14.85 -9.12
N SER A 73 1.41 -14.62 -9.48
CA SER A 73 2.54 -15.01 -8.64
C SER A 73 2.52 -14.23 -7.32
N GLN A 74 3.13 -14.79 -6.28
CA GLN A 74 3.26 -14.12 -4.99
C GLN A 74 3.96 -12.76 -5.11
N THR A 75 4.98 -12.65 -5.97
CA THR A 75 5.65 -11.39 -6.36
C THR A 75 4.64 -10.35 -6.87
N LYS A 76 3.76 -10.74 -7.80
CA LYS A 76 2.73 -9.84 -8.37
C LYS A 76 1.69 -9.44 -7.32
N LEU A 77 1.35 -10.34 -6.39
CA LEU A 77 0.45 -10.04 -5.27
C LEU A 77 1.07 -9.02 -4.29
N MET A 78 2.31 -9.24 -3.86
CA MET A 78 3.05 -8.32 -2.98
C MET A 78 3.16 -6.93 -3.60
N PHE A 79 3.49 -6.86 -4.90
CA PHE A 79 3.56 -5.60 -5.62
C PHE A 79 2.21 -4.88 -5.71
N LYS A 80 1.11 -5.59 -6.01
CA LYS A 80 -0.23 -4.99 -6.02
C LYS A 80 -0.62 -4.48 -4.64
N GLN A 81 -0.30 -5.22 -3.58
CA GLN A 81 -0.53 -4.79 -2.20
C GLN A 81 0.28 -3.52 -1.88
N ALA A 82 1.57 -3.48 -2.20
CA ALA A 82 2.42 -2.30 -2.04
C ALA A 82 1.82 -1.06 -2.71
N ARG A 83 1.35 -1.19 -3.96
CA ARG A 83 0.70 -0.10 -4.70
C ARG A 83 -0.60 0.37 -4.07
N SER A 84 -1.39 -0.53 -3.50
CA SER A 84 -2.64 -0.18 -2.82
C SER A 84 -2.35 0.72 -1.60
N PHE A 85 -1.45 0.30 -0.71
CA PHE A 85 -1.07 1.11 0.45
C PHE A 85 -0.38 2.42 0.08
N ALA A 86 0.49 2.41 -0.94
CA ALA A 86 1.12 3.62 -1.46
C ALA A 86 0.10 4.61 -2.05
N LYS A 87 -0.96 4.09 -2.71
CA LYS A 87 -2.05 4.92 -3.23
C LYS A 87 -2.79 5.60 -2.08
N ILE A 88 -3.19 4.84 -1.07
CA ILE A 88 -3.87 5.42 0.10
C ILE A 88 -3.01 6.47 0.80
N ALA A 89 -1.70 6.22 0.97
CA ALA A 89 -0.78 7.23 1.49
C ALA A 89 -0.75 8.52 0.63
N LYS A 90 -0.71 8.39 -0.70
CA LYS A 90 -0.75 9.55 -1.62
C LYS A 90 -2.10 10.28 -1.57
N ASP A 91 -3.19 9.55 -1.42
CA ASP A 91 -4.54 10.12 -1.29
C ASP A 91 -4.66 10.90 0.03
N ILE A 92 -4.17 10.35 1.14
CA ILE A 92 -4.10 11.04 2.43
C ILE A 92 -3.24 12.30 2.30
N HIS A 93 -2.04 12.19 1.71
CA HIS A 93 -1.17 13.35 1.53
C HIS A 93 -1.85 14.46 0.73
N SER A 94 -2.43 14.14 -0.44
CA SER A 94 -3.05 15.14 -1.31
C SER A 94 -4.25 15.83 -0.68
N LYS A 95 -5.06 15.11 0.11
CA LYS A 95 -6.28 15.64 0.73
C LYS A 95 -6.03 16.36 2.06
N SER A 96 -5.08 15.86 2.86
CA SER A 96 -4.99 16.19 4.28
C SER A 96 -3.64 16.79 4.70
N LEU A 97 -2.56 16.54 3.95
CA LEU A 97 -1.18 16.93 4.34
C LEU A 97 -0.45 17.78 3.28
N PHE A 98 -1.11 18.15 2.18
CA PHE A 98 -0.48 18.88 1.07
C PHE A 98 -0.25 20.35 1.38
N LYS A 99 -1.19 20.99 2.09
CA LYS A 99 -1.12 22.40 2.48
C LYS A 99 -1.66 22.62 3.90
N PRO A 100 -1.18 23.64 4.63
CA PRO A 100 -1.75 24.01 5.92
C PRO A 100 -3.21 24.51 5.81
N PRO A 101 -4.01 24.39 6.89
CA PRO A 101 -3.70 23.63 8.12
C PRO A 101 -3.66 22.13 7.84
N PHE A 102 -2.67 21.44 8.41
CA PHE A 102 -2.54 20.00 8.25
C PHE A 102 -3.51 19.28 9.18
N ASP A 103 -4.14 18.23 8.67
CA ASP A 103 -4.93 17.33 9.50
C ASP A 103 -4.00 16.39 10.28
N HIS A 104 -3.92 16.58 11.59
CA HIS A 104 -3.05 15.79 12.45
C HIS A 104 -3.50 14.33 12.53
N GLU A 105 -4.80 14.04 12.43
CA GLU A 105 -5.35 12.68 12.48
C GLU A 105 -4.92 11.86 11.25
N ALA A 106 -4.69 12.53 10.12
CA ALA A 106 -4.23 11.91 8.88
C ALA A 106 -2.75 11.46 8.92
N SER A 107 -1.97 11.93 9.88
CA SER A 107 -0.51 11.76 9.85
C SER A 107 -0.06 10.33 10.15
N ALA A 108 -0.58 9.71 11.21
CA ALA A 108 -0.26 8.32 11.53
C ALA A 108 -0.72 7.35 10.42
N PRO A 109 -1.95 7.44 9.88
CA PRO A 109 -2.36 6.69 8.70
C PRO A 109 -1.43 6.89 7.51
N PHE A 110 -1.02 8.12 7.20
CA PHE A 110 -0.07 8.38 6.11
C PHE A 110 1.25 7.64 6.30
N VAL A 111 1.87 7.77 7.47
CA VAL A 111 3.19 7.18 7.75
C VAL A 111 3.13 5.66 7.79
N VAL A 112 2.12 5.08 8.45
CA VAL A 112 1.95 3.63 8.56
C VAL A 112 1.70 3.00 7.17
N ASN A 113 0.79 3.58 6.36
CA ASN A 113 0.56 3.11 5.00
C ASN A 113 1.82 3.21 4.15
N SER A 114 2.58 4.30 4.29
CA SER A 114 3.82 4.50 3.54
C SER A 114 4.90 3.49 3.92
N ALA A 115 5.12 3.26 5.21
CA ALA A 115 6.13 2.32 5.68
C ALA A 115 5.78 0.87 5.29
N PHE A 116 4.51 0.48 5.41
CA PHE A 116 4.05 -0.85 4.98
C PHE A 116 4.16 -1.03 3.46
N ALA A 117 3.83 -0.01 2.67
CA ALA A 117 4.06 -0.05 1.23
C ALA A 117 5.54 -0.24 0.89
N CYS A 118 6.45 0.45 1.59
CA CYS A 118 7.89 0.27 1.42
C CYS A 118 8.34 -1.15 1.72
N GLU A 119 7.85 -1.75 2.81
CA GLU A 119 8.14 -3.15 3.16
C GLU A 119 7.71 -4.09 2.03
N MET A 120 6.48 -3.94 1.54
CA MET A 120 5.92 -4.79 0.48
C MET A 120 6.65 -4.61 -0.85
N TYR A 121 7.05 -3.40 -1.23
CA TYR A 121 7.87 -3.19 -2.43
C TYR A 121 9.23 -3.86 -2.32
N LEU A 122 9.91 -3.73 -1.18
CA LEU A 122 11.23 -4.33 -0.98
C LEU A 122 11.14 -5.87 -1.02
N LYS A 123 10.13 -6.46 -0.38
CA LYS A 123 9.87 -7.91 -0.44
C LYS A 123 9.53 -8.38 -1.85
N ALA A 124 8.71 -7.63 -2.59
CA ALA A 124 8.42 -7.94 -4.00
C ALA A 124 9.67 -7.85 -4.89
N LEU A 125 10.59 -6.93 -4.62
CA LEU A 125 11.85 -6.83 -5.34
C LEU A 125 12.81 -7.97 -4.98
N GLN A 126 12.89 -8.38 -3.70
CA GLN A 126 13.65 -9.56 -3.29
C GLN A 126 13.11 -10.83 -3.96
N SER A 127 11.77 -10.96 -4.04
CA SER A 127 11.12 -12.15 -4.59
C SER A 127 11.31 -12.37 -6.09
N VAL A 128 11.84 -11.37 -6.81
CA VAL A 128 12.28 -11.53 -8.21
C VAL A 128 13.59 -12.31 -8.30
N TYR A 129 14.42 -12.30 -7.24
CA TYR A 129 15.78 -12.85 -7.26
C TYR A 129 16.01 -14.01 -6.26
N GLY A 130 15.00 -14.37 -5.47
CA GLY A 130 15.07 -15.45 -4.47
C GLY A 130 13.89 -15.40 -3.52
N GLU A 131 13.91 -16.18 -2.44
CA GLU A 131 12.85 -16.10 -1.42
C GLU A 131 12.96 -14.78 -0.64
N PRO A 132 11.87 -14.02 -0.47
CA PRO A 132 11.88 -12.82 0.35
C PRO A 132 12.13 -13.21 1.80
N GLU A 133 12.96 -12.43 2.48
CA GLU A 133 13.29 -12.74 3.86
C GLU A 133 12.08 -12.48 4.79
N GLY A 134 11.98 -13.27 5.87
CA GLY A 134 11.05 -13.04 6.98
C GLY A 134 11.36 -11.80 7.82
N ILE A 135 12.11 -10.84 7.26
CA ILE A 135 12.52 -9.60 7.91
C ILE A 135 11.47 -8.52 7.65
N HIS A 136 11.17 -7.71 8.67
CA HIS A 136 10.22 -6.60 8.59
C HIS A 136 10.89 -5.22 8.68
N ASN A 137 12.19 -5.16 8.96
CA ASN A 137 12.93 -3.91 9.03
C ASN A 137 13.33 -3.42 7.63
N LEU A 138 12.93 -2.20 7.27
CA LEU A 138 13.16 -1.63 5.92
C LEU A 138 14.64 -1.54 5.56
N SER A 139 15.49 -1.13 6.51
CA SER A 139 16.93 -0.98 6.26
C SER A 139 17.60 -2.34 5.99
N GLN A 140 17.18 -3.38 6.70
CA GLN A 140 17.66 -4.75 6.47
C GLN A 140 17.14 -5.30 5.13
N LEU A 141 15.85 -5.13 4.83
CA LEU A 141 15.27 -5.54 3.54
C LEU A 141 16.02 -4.91 2.36
N PHE A 142 16.34 -3.61 2.45
CA PHE A 142 17.15 -2.94 1.42
C PHE A 142 18.58 -3.47 1.34
N LYS A 143 19.20 -3.81 2.48
CA LYS A 143 20.55 -4.38 2.52
C LYS A 143 20.64 -5.71 1.79
N HIS A 144 19.58 -6.52 1.78
CA HIS A 144 19.57 -7.81 1.09
C HIS A 144 19.18 -7.73 -0.40
N LEU A 145 18.87 -6.54 -0.93
CA LEU A 145 18.72 -6.40 -2.38
C LEU A 145 20.05 -6.65 -3.12
N PRO A 146 20.01 -7.25 -4.33
CA PRO A 146 21.18 -7.34 -5.20
C PRO A 146 21.80 -5.96 -5.47
N ASN A 147 23.13 -5.88 -5.59
CA ASN A 147 23.84 -4.61 -5.82
C ASN A 147 23.33 -3.89 -7.08
N LYS A 148 23.03 -4.64 -8.15
CA LYS A 148 22.42 -4.11 -9.38
C LYS A 148 21.11 -3.34 -9.10
N LEU A 149 20.27 -3.81 -8.18
CA LEU A 149 19.04 -3.09 -7.80
C LEU A 149 19.34 -1.88 -6.93
N LYS A 150 20.30 -1.97 -6.00
CA LYS A 150 20.73 -0.84 -5.18
C LYS A 150 21.26 0.31 -6.05
N ASP A 151 22.00 0.00 -7.10
CA ASP A 151 22.50 0.99 -8.06
C ASP A 151 21.36 1.66 -8.83
N LYS A 152 20.38 0.86 -9.33
CA LYS A 152 19.16 1.39 -9.97
C LYS A 152 18.37 2.29 -9.02
N VAL A 153 18.18 1.87 -7.75
CA VAL A 153 17.51 2.67 -6.72
C VAL A 153 18.23 3.99 -6.50
N ASN A 154 19.56 3.99 -6.33
CA ASN A 154 20.31 5.23 -6.08
C ASN A 154 20.26 6.18 -7.29
N LYS A 155 20.32 5.65 -8.51
CA LYS A 155 20.12 6.43 -9.73
C LYS A 155 18.74 7.09 -9.76
N LEU A 156 17.67 6.33 -9.55
CA LEU A 156 16.30 6.84 -9.48
C LEU A 156 16.14 7.86 -8.34
N THR A 157 16.78 7.64 -7.20
CA THR A 157 16.74 8.55 -6.06
C THR A 157 17.33 9.90 -6.42
N LYS A 158 18.50 9.93 -7.06
CA LYS A 158 19.14 11.16 -7.54
C LYS A 158 18.24 11.91 -8.53
N GLU A 159 17.68 11.20 -9.50
CA GLU A 159 16.79 11.76 -10.52
C GLU A 159 15.52 12.36 -9.90
N LYS A 160 14.85 11.62 -9.02
CA LYS A 160 13.57 12.03 -8.42
C LYS A 160 13.72 13.04 -7.29
N SER A 161 14.87 13.10 -6.62
CA SER A 161 15.12 14.08 -5.54
C SER A 161 14.92 15.53 -6.00
N ILE A 162 15.20 15.82 -7.28
CA ILE A 162 14.99 17.14 -7.88
C ILE A 162 13.50 17.51 -7.84
N THR A 163 12.62 16.59 -8.21
CA THR A 163 11.15 16.79 -8.18
C THR A 163 10.63 17.08 -6.77
N PHE A 164 11.25 16.48 -5.76
CA PHE A 164 10.86 16.66 -4.35
C PHE A 164 11.63 17.76 -3.63
N GLN A 165 12.48 18.53 -4.34
CA GLN A 165 13.32 19.60 -3.77
C GLN A 165 14.21 19.10 -2.62
N LEU A 166 14.75 17.89 -2.76
CA LEU A 166 15.64 17.24 -1.80
C LEU A 166 17.09 17.22 -2.30
N ASN A 167 18.04 17.06 -1.39
CA ASN A 167 19.45 16.92 -1.74
C ASN A 167 19.69 15.62 -2.52
N ASN A 168 19.97 15.75 -3.82
CA ASN A 168 20.18 14.64 -4.75
C ASN A 168 21.50 13.87 -4.53
N LYS A 169 22.37 14.31 -3.60
CA LYS A 169 23.57 13.56 -3.18
C LYS A 169 23.27 12.56 -2.07
N THR A 170 22.09 12.64 -1.44
CA THR A 170 21.68 11.72 -0.39
C THR A 170 21.39 10.35 -0.99
N LEU A 171 21.95 9.29 -0.41
CA LEU A 171 21.68 7.94 -0.87
C LEU A 171 20.31 7.47 -0.41
N PHE A 172 19.69 6.56 -1.17
CA PHE A 172 18.38 6.02 -0.82
C PHE A 172 18.34 5.40 0.57
N LYS A 173 19.39 4.67 0.94
CA LYS A 173 19.50 4.03 2.28
C LYS A 173 19.37 5.06 3.41
N ASP A 174 19.86 6.28 3.21
CA ASP A 174 19.87 7.30 4.25
C ASP A 174 18.49 7.97 4.36
N HIS A 175 17.78 8.12 3.24
CA HIS A 175 16.34 8.42 3.26
C HIS A 175 15.53 7.32 3.95
N LEU A 176 15.79 6.04 3.61
CA LEU A 176 15.04 4.90 4.15
C LEU A 176 15.20 4.76 5.66
N LYS A 177 16.39 5.04 6.22
CA LYS A 177 16.63 5.06 7.67
C LYS A 177 15.64 5.95 8.42
N THR A 178 15.24 7.09 7.84
CA THR A 178 14.31 8.05 8.47
C THR A 178 12.91 7.48 8.71
N ILE A 179 12.56 6.39 8.01
CA ILE A 179 11.25 5.73 8.13
C ILE A 179 11.35 4.27 8.57
N SER A 180 12.55 3.77 8.86
CA SER A 180 12.78 2.33 9.06
C SER A 180 12.07 1.76 10.28
N ASN A 181 11.84 2.58 11.32
CA ASN A 181 11.08 2.20 12.51
C ASN A 181 9.69 2.83 12.54
N ALA A 182 9.34 3.65 11.54
CA ALA A 182 8.14 4.46 11.55
C ALA A 182 6.87 3.61 11.58
N PHE A 183 6.89 2.41 10.99
CA PHE A 183 5.75 1.48 11.07
C PHE A 183 5.41 1.07 12.51
N ILE A 184 6.42 0.89 13.37
CA ILE A 184 6.20 0.50 14.77
C ILE A 184 5.83 1.75 15.57
N ASP A 185 6.63 2.81 15.44
CA ASP A 185 6.49 4.04 16.23
C ASP A 185 5.15 4.76 16.02
N TRP A 186 4.67 4.83 14.77
CA TRP A 186 3.51 5.65 14.44
C TRP A 186 2.17 4.99 14.74
N ARG A 187 2.15 3.68 15.02
CA ARG A 187 0.92 3.00 15.49
C ARG A 187 0.55 3.40 16.91
N TYR A 188 1.55 3.76 17.72
CA TYR A 188 1.41 4.15 19.12
C TYR A 188 1.89 5.59 19.32
N ILE A 189 1.68 6.44 18.32
CA ILE A 189 2.21 7.81 18.34
C ILE A 189 1.66 8.62 19.52
N TYR A 190 0.46 8.28 20.00
CA TYR A 190 -0.17 8.87 21.18
C TYR A 190 0.59 8.62 22.49
N GLU A 191 1.51 7.66 22.52
CA GLU A 191 2.39 7.40 23.67
C GLU A 191 3.62 8.32 23.70
N LYS A 192 3.82 9.17 22.68
CA LYS A 192 4.95 10.08 22.55
C LYS A 192 4.50 11.54 22.68
N ASP A 193 5.37 12.38 23.26
CA ASP A 193 5.11 13.82 23.40
C ASP A 193 5.06 14.54 22.03
N SER A 194 5.92 14.11 21.10
CA SER A 194 5.95 14.65 19.74
C SER A 194 6.62 13.68 18.77
N ALA A 195 6.33 13.87 17.49
CA ALA A 195 7.03 13.19 16.40
C ALA A 195 7.13 14.11 15.18
N THR A 196 8.16 13.86 14.38
CA THR A 196 8.40 14.61 13.14
C THR A 196 8.64 13.66 11.99
N VAL A 197 8.09 14.01 10.83
CA VAL A 197 8.34 13.27 9.60
C VAL A 197 8.51 14.24 8.43
N ASN A 198 9.35 13.83 7.47
CA ASN A 198 9.54 14.57 6.23
C ASN A 198 8.66 13.94 5.14
N LEU A 199 7.55 14.61 4.81
CA LEU A 199 6.57 14.13 3.81
C LEU A 199 7.21 13.96 2.43
N SER A 200 8.08 14.90 2.03
CA SER A 200 8.78 14.85 0.74
C SER A 200 9.71 13.64 0.65
N VAL A 201 10.41 13.28 1.74
CA VAL A 201 11.27 12.09 1.79
C VAL A 201 10.44 10.81 1.65
N ILE A 202 9.29 10.73 2.33
CA ILE A 202 8.39 9.57 2.20
C ILE A 202 7.89 9.41 0.77
N LEU A 203 7.41 10.50 0.16
CA LEU A 203 6.90 10.46 -1.21
C LEU A 203 8.00 10.14 -2.23
N LEU A 204 9.24 10.61 -2.01
CA LEU A 204 10.40 10.21 -2.79
C LEU A 204 10.61 8.70 -2.71
N ILE A 205 10.66 8.13 -1.51
CA ILE A 205 10.89 6.69 -1.30
C ILE A 205 9.81 5.86 -2.00
N LEU A 206 8.53 6.20 -1.78
CA LEU A 206 7.40 5.51 -2.43
C LEU A 206 7.49 5.59 -3.96
N THR A 207 7.88 6.74 -4.50
CA THR A 207 7.99 6.96 -5.95
C THR A 207 9.15 6.15 -6.54
N VAL A 208 10.31 6.13 -5.88
CA VAL A 208 11.48 5.35 -6.33
C VAL A 208 11.17 3.86 -6.32
N LEU A 209 10.59 3.35 -5.23
CA LEU A 209 10.26 1.93 -5.09
C LEU A 209 9.17 1.49 -6.08
N ASP A 210 8.09 2.26 -6.24
CA ASP A 210 7.05 1.97 -7.23
C ASP A 210 7.61 1.97 -8.66
N THR A 211 8.45 2.94 -9.00
CA THR A 211 9.09 3.02 -10.34
C THR A 211 9.98 1.81 -10.58
N LEU A 212 10.83 1.45 -9.62
CA LEU A 212 11.72 0.29 -9.77
C LEU A 212 10.93 -1.02 -9.85
N ALA A 213 9.99 -1.25 -8.92
CA ALA A 213 9.19 -2.46 -8.90
C ALA A 213 8.31 -2.59 -10.16
N CYS A 214 7.75 -1.50 -10.67
CA CYS A 214 7.07 -1.48 -11.97
C CYS A 214 7.98 -1.99 -13.09
N ASN A 215 9.26 -1.62 -13.10
CA ASN A 215 10.18 -2.00 -14.16
C ASN A 215 10.62 -3.47 -14.02
N GLU A 216 11.00 -3.91 -12.82
CA GLU A 216 11.51 -5.28 -12.63
C GLU A 216 10.40 -6.34 -12.70
N ILE A 217 9.19 -6.06 -12.18
CA ILE A 217 8.11 -7.04 -12.08
C ILE A 217 7.28 -7.11 -13.38
N LYS A 218 7.27 -6.07 -14.22
CA LYS A 218 6.70 -6.18 -15.57
C LYS A 218 7.56 -7.05 -16.51
N GLN A 219 8.84 -7.22 -16.19
CA GLN A 219 9.76 -8.07 -16.95
C GLN A 219 9.62 -9.56 -16.58
N THR A 220 8.83 -9.89 -15.56
CA THR A 220 8.49 -11.27 -15.12
C THR A 220 7.06 -11.67 -15.47
#